data_AF-A0A679HQQ7-F1
#
_entry.id   AF-A0A679HQQ7-F1
#
_cell.length_a   1.000
_cell.length_b   1.000
_cell.length_c   1.000
_cell.angle_alpha   90.00
_cell.angle_beta   90.00
_cell.angle_gamma   90.00
#
_symmetry.space_group_name_H-M   'P 1'
#
loop_
_entity.id
_entity.type
_entity.pdbx_description
1 polymer ?
#
loop_
_entity_poly.entity_id
_entity_poly.type
_entity_poly.pdbx_seq_one_letter_code
_entity_poly.pdbx_strand_id
1 'polypeptide(L)'
;MTDERDSMSPTKIGLQVLWSTFWTGLPIKLAVAVLFLAMGIMHFEGRLGLAFLMLLASPVTVFALPVISAAFDSHLGEGAGIALLFLISIPVDIWAFGVVSRTFFLEKFRKNPPDGLGLTLWWKSAVAGAIFLPILWFLVGTVTSASISMSHSLLDMDMLKAIPVAERISIELTIWGMISTTVLLILLLIGVSIVGRIIRSKAATAGPAPENYQGIVTRWDLMRVPADQTLMLTAMTGAGVALSLLFWSVLPVTTPHPHECCKKEEVKARPAIRPLESLNKDEKLIAQLTAQLDALEKQKAESDKDKTKGKQKASKETASPIQKKP
;
A
#
# COMPACT_ATOMS: atom_id res chain seq x y z
N MET A 1 27.59 -6.09 -40.97
CA MET A 1 26.60 -5.56 -39.97
C MET A 1 25.78 -6.66 -39.29
N THR A 2 26.01 -7.93 -39.61
CA THR A 2 25.44 -9.10 -38.94
C THR A 2 26.21 -9.45 -37.66
N ASP A 3 27.54 -9.40 -37.73
CA ASP A 3 28.48 -10.11 -36.85
C ASP A 3 28.54 -9.55 -35.42
N GLU A 4 28.23 -8.26 -35.25
CA GLU A 4 28.13 -7.62 -33.93
C GLU A 4 26.92 -8.09 -33.10
N ARG A 5 25.93 -8.77 -33.71
CA ARG A 5 24.66 -9.09 -33.06
C ARG A 5 24.67 -10.46 -32.38
N ASP A 6 25.37 -11.44 -32.95
CA ASP A 6 25.54 -12.79 -32.38
C ASP A 6 26.58 -12.85 -31.24
N SER A 7 27.42 -11.81 -31.09
CA SER A 7 28.46 -11.75 -30.06
C SER A 7 27.96 -11.35 -28.67
N MET A 8 26.70 -10.91 -28.53
CA MET A 8 26.23 -10.27 -27.29
C MET A 8 26.35 -11.18 -26.05
N SER A 9 27.05 -10.69 -25.02
CA SER A 9 27.41 -11.49 -23.85
C SER A 9 26.19 -11.92 -23.03
N PRO A 10 26.21 -13.11 -22.38
CA PRO A 10 25.11 -13.56 -21.54
C PRO A 10 24.73 -12.55 -20.47
N THR A 11 25.70 -11.95 -19.78
CA THR A 11 25.44 -10.93 -18.76
C THR A 11 24.68 -9.72 -19.32
N LYS A 12 24.98 -9.27 -20.55
CA LYS A 12 24.27 -8.15 -21.21
C LYS A 12 22.84 -8.54 -21.61
N ILE A 13 22.64 -9.75 -22.13
CA ILE A 13 21.30 -10.31 -22.43
C ILE A 13 20.46 -10.40 -21.14
N GLY A 14 21.01 -11.02 -20.10
CA GLY A 14 20.35 -11.21 -18.81
C GLY A 14 19.99 -9.89 -18.15
N LEU A 15 20.93 -8.93 -18.14
CA LEU A 15 20.71 -7.62 -17.53
C LEU A 15 19.58 -6.86 -18.22
N GLN A 16 19.60 -6.80 -19.56
CA GLN A 16 18.59 -6.06 -20.31
C GLN A 16 17.19 -6.69 -20.15
N VAL A 17 17.07 -8.02 -20.18
CA VAL A 17 15.77 -8.69 -20.00
C VAL A 17 15.28 -8.63 -18.56
N LEU A 18 16.13 -8.86 -17.55
CA LEU A 18 15.73 -8.79 -16.15
C LEU A 18 15.35 -7.36 -15.73
N TRP A 19 16.14 -6.36 -16.12
CA TRP A 19 15.89 -4.95 -15.80
C TRP A 19 14.59 -4.44 -16.42
N SER A 20 14.35 -4.73 -17.70
CA SER A 20 13.08 -4.36 -18.34
C SER A 20 11.89 -5.15 -17.79
N THR A 21 12.07 -6.43 -17.43
CA THR A 21 11.00 -7.22 -16.78
C THR A 21 10.64 -6.65 -15.40
N PHE A 22 11.64 -6.29 -14.59
CA PHE A 22 11.47 -5.60 -13.30
C PHE A 22 10.62 -4.33 -13.44
N TRP A 23 11.02 -3.39 -14.29
CA TRP A 23 10.27 -2.12 -14.47
C TRP A 23 8.89 -2.31 -15.10
N THR A 24 8.67 -3.41 -15.84
CA THR A 24 7.35 -3.75 -16.40
C THR A 24 6.40 -4.28 -15.32
N GLY A 25 6.88 -5.12 -14.39
CA GLY A 25 6.06 -5.70 -13.32
C GLY A 25 5.93 -4.84 -12.05
N LEU A 26 6.95 -4.04 -11.71
CA LEU A 26 7.04 -3.30 -10.45
C LEU A 26 5.81 -2.43 -10.14
N PRO A 27 5.27 -1.59 -11.06
CA PRO A 27 4.18 -0.67 -10.72
C PRO A 27 2.92 -1.42 -10.26
N ILE A 28 2.64 -2.58 -10.85
CA ILE A 28 1.48 -3.42 -10.52
C ILE A 28 1.69 -4.05 -9.13
N LYS A 29 2.88 -4.64 -8.88
CA LYS A 29 3.22 -5.21 -7.57
C LYS A 29 3.20 -4.16 -6.46
N LEU A 30 3.67 -2.95 -6.73
CA LEU A 30 3.73 -1.86 -5.76
C LEU A 30 2.33 -1.38 -5.38
N ALA A 31 1.41 -1.24 -6.35
CA ALA A 31 0.02 -0.89 -6.07
C ALA A 31 -0.66 -1.94 -5.18
N VAL A 32 -0.45 -3.24 -5.43
CA VAL A 32 -0.98 -4.34 -4.60
C VAL A 32 -0.35 -4.34 -3.20
N ALA A 33 0.97 -4.12 -3.09
CA ALA A 33 1.64 -4.06 -1.79
C ALA A 33 1.16 -2.87 -0.93
N VAL A 34 0.96 -1.70 -1.54
CA VAL A 34 0.41 -0.53 -0.84
C VAL A 34 -1.04 -0.77 -0.41
N LEU A 35 -1.86 -1.43 -1.25
CA LEU A 35 -3.22 -1.86 -0.86
C LEU A 35 -3.19 -2.82 0.34
N PHE A 36 -2.26 -3.78 0.36
CA PHE A 36 -2.14 -4.79 1.43
C PHE A 36 -1.64 -4.20 2.75
N LEU A 37 -0.75 -3.20 2.69
CA LEU A 37 -0.38 -2.37 3.84
C LEU A 37 -1.56 -1.54 4.35
N ALA A 38 -2.31 -0.88 3.45
CA ALA A 38 -3.47 -0.06 3.83
C ALA A 38 -4.61 -0.88 4.46
N MET A 39 -4.74 -2.16 4.09
CA MET A 39 -5.67 -3.11 4.72
C MET A 39 -5.19 -3.68 6.07
N GLY A 40 -3.93 -3.43 6.48
CA GLY A 40 -3.36 -4.04 7.70
C GLY A 40 -3.16 -5.56 7.64
N ILE A 41 -3.26 -6.18 6.46
CA ILE A 41 -3.07 -7.64 6.30
C ILE A 41 -1.60 -8.06 6.10
N MET A 42 -0.70 -7.08 6.14
CA MET A 42 0.74 -7.19 5.88
C MET A 42 1.48 -6.23 6.80
N HIS A 43 2.40 -6.75 7.61
CA HIS A 43 3.28 -5.96 8.46
C HIS A 43 4.74 -6.32 8.17
N PHE A 44 5.63 -5.32 8.08
CA PHE A 44 7.06 -5.52 7.90
C PHE A 44 7.79 -5.30 9.22
N GLU A 45 8.65 -6.26 9.61
CA GLU A 45 9.50 -6.11 10.78
C GLU A 45 10.77 -5.33 10.46
N GLY A 46 11.07 -4.32 11.29
CA GLY A 46 12.36 -3.66 11.35
C GLY A 46 12.80 -2.94 10.07
N ARG A 47 14.12 -2.98 9.79
CA ARG A 47 14.77 -2.20 8.73
C ARG A 47 14.63 -2.79 7.32
N LEU A 48 13.76 -3.78 7.11
CA LEU A 48 13.74 -4.64 5.92
C LEU A 48 13.11 -4.03 4.65
N GLY A 49 13.02 -2.70 4.54
CA GLY A 49 12.60 -2.01 3.30
C GLY A 49 13.46 -2.36 2.07
N LEU A 50 14.73 -2.74 2.27
CA LEU A 50 15.60 -3.26 1.21
C LEU A 50 15.21 -4.68 0.75
N ALA A 51 14.77 -5.53 1.68
CA ALA A 51 14.28 -6.87 1.36
C ALA A 51 12.90 -6.80 0.70
N PHE A 52 12.02 -5.89 1.13
CA PHE A 52 10.78 -5.55 0.44
C PHE A 52 11.03 -5.10 -1.01
N LEU A 53 12.02 -4.23 -1.23
CA LEU A 53 12.46 -3.86 -2.58
C LEU A 53 12.92 -5.08 -3.40
N MET A 54 13.76 -5.96 -2.85
CA MET A 54 14.18 -7.21 -3.54
C MET A 54 13.01 -8.17 -3.82
N LEU A 55 12.03 -8.23 -2.91
CA LEU A 55 10.85 -9.09 -2.96
C LEU A 55 9.89 -8.67 -4.08
N LEU A 56 9.66 -7.35 -4.27
CA LEU A 56 8.92 -6.85 -5.44
C LEU A 56 9.76 -6.91 -6.72
N ALA A 57 11.04 -6.50 -6.65
CA ALA A 57 11.83 -6.16 -7.83
C ALA A 57 12.20 -7.35 -8.70
N SER A 58 12.52 -8.49 -8.10
CA SER A 58 13.01 -9.64 -8.84
C SER A 58 11.85 -10.51 -9.33
N PRO A 59 11.69 -10.77 -10.65
CA PRO A 59 10.72 -11.72 -11.17
C PRO A 59 11.15 -13.19 -10.94
N VAL A 60 12.03 -13.42 -9.95
CA VAL A 60 12.83 -14.62 -9.71
C VAL A 60 12.88 -15.00 -8.22
N THR A 61 12.50 -14.09 -7.31
CA THR A 61 12.58 -14.30 -5.85
C THR A 61 11.44 -15.14 -5.26
N VAL A 62 10.36 -15.38 -6.00
CA VAL A 62 9.13 -16.06 -5.53
C VAL A 62 9.40 -17.39 -4.83
N PHE A 63 10.30 -18.21 -5.36
CA PHE A 63 10.71 -19.48 -4.75
C PHE A 63 11.97 -19.37 -3.88
N ALA A 64 12.80 -18.34 -4.10
CA ALA A 64 14.03 -18.15 -3.34
C ALA A 64 13.77 -17.69 -1.90
N LEU A 65 12.82 -16.79 -1.68
CA LEU A 65 12.57 -16.22 -0.35
C LEU A 65 11.97 -17.25 0.64
N PRO A 66 11.04 -18.14 0.25
CA PRO A 66 10.67 -19.29 1.08
C PRO A 66 11.86 -20.20 1.43
N VAL A 67 12.78 -20.45 0.49
CA VAL A 67 13.99 -21.27 0.74
C VAL A 67 14.97 -20.56 1.68
N ILE A 68 15.18 -19.24 1.53
CA ILE A 68 16.03 -18.45 2.43
C ILE A 68 15.44 -18.42 3.84
N SER A 69 14.13 -18.18 3.96
CA SER A 69 13.42 -18.15 5.24
C SER A 69 13.47 -19.50 5.96
N ALA A 70 13.25 -20.62 5.26
CA ALA A 70 13.31 -21.97 5.83
C ALA A 70 14.73 -22.52 6.06
N ALA A 71 15.78 -21.92 5.48
CA ALA A 71 17.17 -22.37 5.62
C ALA A 71 18.02 -21.51 6.58
N PHE A 72 17.57 -20.29 6.88
CA PHE A 72 18.32 -19.31 7.68
C PHE A 72 17.45 -18.56 8.71
N ASP A 73 16.26 -19.10 9.04
CA ASP A 73 15.28 -18.54 9.98
C ASP A 73 14.97 -17.04 9.76
N SER A 74 15.01 -16.59 8.50
CA SER A 74 14.86 -15.17 8.18
C SER A 74 13.39 -14.78 8.15
N HIS A 75 12.93 -14.12 9.21
CA HIS A 75 11.62 -13.46 9.26
C HIS A 75 11.62 -12.21 8.39
N LEU A 76 10.63 -12.08 7.50
CA LEU A 76 10.50 -10.96 6.55
C LEU A 76 9.35 -10.00 6.91
N GLY A 77 8.57 -10.32 7.94
CA GLY A 77 7.31 -9.68 8.28
C GLY A 77 6.20 -10.70 8.57
N GLU A 78 5.05 -10.22 9.03
CA GLU A 78 3.91 -11.02 9.48
C GLU A 78 2.63 -10.68 8.69
N GLY A 79 1.73 -11.66 8.58
CA GLY A 79 0.41 -11.51 7.97
C GLY A 79 0.25 -12.17 6.61
N ALA A 80 -0.97 -12.65 6.33
CA ALA A 80 -1.30 -13.40 5.11
C ALA A 80 -1.09 -12.62 3.80
N GLY A 81 -1.06 -11.28 3.87
CA GLY A 81 -0.80 -10.41 2.73
C GLY A 81 0.55 -10.68 2.04
N ILE A 82 1.58 -11.15 2.77
CA ILE A 82 2.88 -11.49 2.18
C ILE A 82 2.73 -12.69 1.22
N ALA A 83 2.06 -13.75 1.64
CA ALA A 83 1.80 -14.93 0.80
C ALA A 83 0.91 -14.59 -0.41
N LEU A 84 -0.11 -13.75 -0.22
CA LEU A 84 -0.96 -13.25 -1.30
C LEU A 84 -0.18 -12.38 -2.31
N LEU A 85 0.78 -11.57 -1.85
CA LEU A 85 1.61 -10.74 -2.73
C LEU A 85 2.53 -11.61 -3.60
N PHE A 86 3.08 -12.70 -3.06
CA PHE A 86 3.82 -13.69 -3.85
C PHE A 86 2.91 -14.37 -4.89
N LEU A 87 1.70 -14.80 -4.51
CA LEU A 87 0.74 -15.43 -5.41
C LEU A 87 0.38 -14.51 -6.60
N ILE A 88 0.13 -13.23 -6.32
CA ILE A 88 -0.21 -12.21 -7.34
C ILE A 88 1.02 -11.81 -8.17
N SER A 89 2.23 -11.89 -7.62
CA SER A 89 3.47 -11.62 -8.36
C SER A 89 3.72 -12.61 -9.49
N ILE A 90 3.36 -13.89 -9.33
CA ILE A 90 3.56 -14.94 -10.35
C ILE A 90 2.98 -14.58 -11.72
N PRO A 91 1.67 -14.29 -11.89
CA PRO A 91 1.11 -13.93 -13.20
C PRO A 91 1.67 -12.61 -13.74
N VAL A 92 1.97 -11.63 -12.87
CA VAL A 92 2.61 -10.36 -13.27
C VAL A 92 4.00 -10.59 -13.84
N ASP A 93 4.80 -11.46 -13.21
CA ASP A 93 6.16 -11.79 -13.66
C ASP A 93 6.16 -12.62 -14.94
N ILE A 94 5.23 -13.58 -15.09
CA ILE A 94 5.04 -14.35 -16.32
C ILE A 94 4.64 -13.42 -17.49
N TRP A 95 3.75 -12.47 -17.25
CA TRP A 95 3.35 -11.46 -18.23
C TRP A 95 4.51 -10.53 -18.60
N ALA A 96 5.22 -9.98 -17.62
CA ALA A 96 6.35 -9.08 -17.83
C ALA A 96 7.49 -9.76 -18.61
N PHE A 97 7.88 -10.99 -18.22
CA PHE A 97 8.82 -11.80 -19.00
C PHE A 97 8.30 -12.07 -20.42
N GLY A 98 7.00 -12.30 -20.59
CA GLY A 98 6.36 -12.51 -21.89
C GLY A 98 6.50 -11.30 -22.82
N VAL A 99 6.16 -10.11 -22.35
CA VAL A 99 6.25 -8.86 -23.12
C VAL A 99 7.71 -8.54 -23.47
N VAL A 100 8.60 -8.55 -22.46
CA VAL A 100 10.00 -8.16 -22.61
C VAL A 100 10.83 -9.18 -23.40
N SER A 101 10.52 -10.46 -23.30
CA SER A 101 11.22 -11.47 -24.12
C SER A 101 10.74 -11.46 -25.57
N ARG A 102 9.46 -11.14 -25.83
CA ARG A 102 8.94 -10.97 -27.19
C ARG A 102 9.61 -9.79 -27.93
N THR A 103 9.73 -8.61 -27.32
CA THR A 103 10.50 -7.49 -27.91
C THR A 103 11.94 -7.90 -28.21
N PHE A 104 12.62 -8.53 -27.24
CA PHE A 104 14.03 -8.86 -27.36
C PHE A 104 14.32 -9.90 -28.46
N PHE A 105 13.47 -10.93 -28.59
CA PHE A 105 13.60 -11.94 -29.64
C PHE A 105 13.39 -11.34 -31.04
N LEU A 106 12.43 -10.43 -31.20
CA LEU A 106 12.07 -9.82 -32.47
C LEU A 106 13.05 -8.72 -32.89
N GLU A 107 13.34 -7.76 -32.01
CA GLU A 107 14.20 -6.62 -32.34
C GLU A 107 15.68 -7.00 -32.41
N LYS A 108 16.18 -7.67 -31.36
CA LYS A 108 17.62 -7.87 -31.13
C LYS A 108 18.10 -9.20 -31.73
N PHE A 109 17.41 -10.31 -31.45
CA PHE A 109 17.79 -11.62 -32.00
C PHE A 109 17.23 -11.89 -33.40
N ARG A 110 16.26 -11.10 -33.89
CA ARG A 110 15.58 -11.30 -35.19
C ARG A 110 15.05 -12.73 -35.39
N LYS A 111 14.44 -13.28 -34.35
CA LYS A 111 13.91 -14.64 -34.29
C LYS A 111 12.45 -14.65 -33.86
N ASN A 112 11.71 -15.63 -34.36
CA ASN A 112 10.33 -15.87 -33.95
C ASN A 112 10.29 -16.23 -32.45
N PRO A 113 9.57 -15.49 -31.60
CA PRO A 113 9.41 -15.85 -30.20
C PRO A 113 8.56 -17.13 -30.09
N PRO A 114 9.03 -18.19 -29.40
CA PRO A 114 8.23 -19.40 -29.17
C PRO A 114 6.93 -19.13 -28.40
N ASP A 115 5.95 -20.01 -28.57
CA ASP A 115 4.77 -20.01 -27.72
C ASP A 115 5.12 -20.30 -26.26
N GLY A 116 4.37 -19.68 -25.33
CA GLY A 116 4.67 -19.78 -23.90
C GLY A 116 6.03 -19.19 -23.47
N LEU A 117 6.68 -18.34 -24.28
CA LEU A 117 8.01 -17.78 -23.98
C LEU A 117 8.11 -17.14 -22.58
N GLY A 118 7.09 -16.37 -22.17
CA GLY A 118 7.04 -15.75 -20.84
C GLY A 118 7.07 -16.78 -19.71
N LEU A 119 6.14 -17.75 -19.73
CA LEU A 119 6.08 -18.82 -18.73
C LEU A 119 7.35 -19.68 -18.71
N THR A 120 7.89 -20.04 -19.88
CA THR A 120 9.05 -20.94 -19.97
C THR A 120 10.37 -20.25 -19.58
N LEU A 121 10.52 -18.94 -19.78
CA LEU A 121 11.65 -18.18 -19.26
C LEU A 121 11.47 -17.81 -17.80
N TRP A 122 10.27 -17.45 -17.36
CA TRP A 122 9.96 -17.22 -15.94
C TRP A 122 10.28 -18.46 -15.11
N TRP A 123 9.72 -19.63 -15.45
CA TRP A 123 9.95 -20.87 -14.70
C TRP A 123 11.43 -21.25 -14.63
N LYS A 124 12.15 -21.22 -15.76
CA LYS A 124 13.60 -21.53 -15.78
C LYS A 124 14.42 -20.51 -14.97
N SER A 125 14.03 -19.23 -14.99
CA SER A 125 14.68 -18.21 -14.18
C SER A 125 14.38 -18.43 -12.70
N ALA A 126 13.12 -18.61 -12.33
CA ALA A 126 12.65 -18.79 -10.95
C ALA A 126 13.31 -20.02 -10.29
N VAL A 127 13.46 -21.14 -11.00
CA VAL A 127 14.23 -22.30 -10.51
C VAL A 127 15.72 -21.97 -10.35
N ALA A 128 16.33 -21.25 -11.29
CA ALA A 128 17.72 -20.82 -11.16
C ALA A 128 17.93 -19.88 -9.96
N GLY A 129 16.99 -18.95 -9.71
CA GLY A 129 17.00 -18.06 -8.55
C GLY A 129 16.75 -18.79 -7.23
N ALA A 130 15.85 -19.78 -7.21
CA ALA A 130 15.57 -20.62 -6.04
C ALA A 130 16.82 -21.36 -5.52
N ILE A 131 17.76 -21.68 -6.42
CA ILE A 131 19.05 -22.29 -6.07
C ILE A 131 20.12 -21.22 -5.82
N PHE A 132 20.23 -20.22 -6.69
CA PHE A 132 21.33 -19.26 -6.68
C PHE A 132 21.22 -18.19 -5.58
N LEU A 133 20.01 -17.72 -5.26
CA LEU A 133 19.81 -16.64 -4.28
C LEU A 133 20.06 -17.08 -2.83
N PRO A 134 19.69 -18.30 -2.36
CA PRO A 134 20.14 -18.80 -1.07
C PRO A 134 21.66 -18.93 -0.96
N ILE A 135 22.33 -19.38 -2.03
CA ILE A 135 23.80 -19.46 -2.09
C ILE A 135 24.42 -18.05 -2.02
N LEU A 136 23.87 -17.09 -2.77
CA LEU A 136 24.29 -15.68 -2.72
C LEU A 136 24.08 -15.09 -1.32
N TRP A 137 22.93 -15.33 -0.69
CA TRP A 137 22.62 -14.88 0.66
C TRP A 137 23.63 -15.40 1.68
N PHE A 138 23.92 -16.71 1.65
CA PHE A 138 24.92 -17.34 2.52
C PHE A 138 26.33 -16.81 2.29
N LEU A 139 26.78 -16.70 1.02
CA LEU A 139 28.13 -16.22 0.70
C LEU A 139 28.32 -14.74 1.04
N VAL A 140 27.34 -13.89 0.75
CA VAL A 140 27.41 -12.46 1.11
C VAL A 140 27.33 -12.28 2.63
N GLY A 141 26.46 -13.03 3.32
CA GLY A 141 26.34 -13.01 4.78
C GLY A 141 27.64 -13.41 5.48
N THR A 142 28.20 -14.57 5.13
CA THR A 142 29.46 -15.07 5.72
C THR A 142 30.65 -14.13 5.43
N VAL A 143 30.78 -13.61 4.21
CA VAL A 143 31.79 -12.59 3.87
C VAL A 143 31.58 -11.30 4.66
N THR A 144 30.34 -10.86 4.87
CA THR A 144 30.04 -9.65 5.65
C THR A 144 30.45 -9.83 7.11
N SER A 145 30.08 -10.95 7.76
CA SER A 145 30.48 -11.26 9.14
C SER A 145 32.00 -11.37 9.29
N ALA A 146 32.68 -12.03 8.35
CA ALA A 146 34.15 -12.11 8.35
C ALA A 146 34.81 -10.73 8.17
N SER A 147 34.26 -9.89 7.28
CA SER A 147 34.77 -8.54 7.02
C SER A 147 34.57 -7.59 8.21
N ILE A 148 33.44 -7.69 8.93
CA ILE A 148 33.19 -6.94 10.17
C ILE A 148 34.22 -7.34 11.23
N SER A 149 34.40 -8.64 11.49
CA SER A 149 35.38 -9.17 12.45
C SER A 149 36.81 -8.72 12.13
N MET A 150 37.21 -8.82 10.85
CA MET A 150 38.52 -8.36 10.39
C MET A 150 38.67 -6.84 10.51
N SER A 151 37.62 -6.06 10.24
CA SER A 151 37.66 -4.60 10.36
C SER A 151 37.78 -4.12 11.80
N HIS A 152 37.09 -4.77 12.76
CA HIS A 152 37.31 -4.49 14.19
C HIS A 152 38.76 -4.78 14.59
N SER A 153 39.26 -5.98 14.23
CA SER A 153 40.62 -6.43 14.57
C SER A 153 41.71 -5.51 14.02
N LEU A 154 41.55 -4.97 12.81
CA LEU A 154 42.46 -3.97 12.23
C LEU A 154 42.43 -2.65 13.01
N LEU A 155 41.26 -2.17 13.42
CA LEU A 155 41.10 -0.89 14.13
C LEU A 155 41.55 -0.94 15.60
N ASP A 156 41.66 -2.13 16.18
CA ASP A 156 42.16 -2.34 17.54
C ASP A 156 43.69 -2.55 17.61
N MET A 157 44.39 -2.45 16.47
CA MET A 157 45.86 -2.38 16.43
C MET A 157 46.36 -1.06 17.02
N ASP A 158 47.49 -1.09 17.76
CA ASP A 158 47.98 0.07 18.53
C ASP A 158 48.23 1.35 17.70
N MET A 159 48.49 1.21 16.40
CA MET A 159 48.70 2.35 15.50
C MET A 159 47.40 3.13 15.17
N LEU A 160 46.22 2.58 15.45
CA LEU A 160 44.92 3.14 15.06
C LEU A 160 44.02 3.51 16.26
N LYS A 161 44.40 3.15 17.49
CA LYS A 161 43.68 3.47 18.74
C LYS A 161 43.51 4.97 19.03
N ALA A 162 44.27 5.84 18.36
CA ALA A 162 44.19 7.29 18.50
C ALA A 162 43.08 7.95 17.66
N ILE A 163 42.38 7.20 16.80
CA ILE A 163 41.36 7.73 15.88
C ILE A 163 40.06 8.05 16.64
N PRO A 164 39.44 9.23 16.43
CA PRO A 164 38.14 9.59 17.01
C PRO A 164 37.03 8.57 16.68
N VAL A 165 36.12 8.32 17.62
CA VAL A 165 35.06 7.29 17.51
C VAL A 165 34.23 7.43 16.23
N ALA A 166 33.90 8.65 15.80
CA ALA A 166 33.14 8.91 14.57
C ALA A 166 33.92 8.50 13.30
N GLU A 167 35.22 8.74 13.26
CA GLU A 167 36.10 8.33 12.16
C GLU A 167 36.31 6.81 12.17
N ARG A 168 36.50 6.21 13.36
CA ARG A 168 36.60 4.75 13.53
C ARG A 168 35.37 4.04 12.93
N ILE A 169 34.15 4.51 13.23
CA ILE A 169 32.91 3.95 12.66
C ILE A 169 32.85 4.12 11.14
N SER A 170 33.28 5.27 10.60
CA SER A 170 33.29 5.53 9.15
C SER A 170 34.27 4.63 8.40
N ILE A 171 35.49 4.46 8.94
CA ILE A 171 36.51 3.57 8.39
C ILE A 171 36.05 2.11 8.48
N GLU A 172 35.45 1.69 9.60
CA GLU A 172 34.92 0.35 9.79
C GLU A 172 33.83 0.03 8.75
N LEU A 173 32.82 0.91 8.65
CA LEU A 173 31.71 0.78 7.69
C LEU A 173 32.19 0.76 6.23
N THR A 174 33.20 1.53 5.88
CA THR A 174 33.75 1.54 4.50
C THR A 174 34.57 0.31 4.19
N ILE A 175 35.38 -0.21 5.13
CA ILE A 175 36.16 -1.45 4.95
C ILE A 175 35.22 -2.65 4.71
N TRP A 176 34.35 -2.98 5.67
CA TRP A 176 33.50 -4.16 5.50
C TRP A 176 32.40 -3.95 4.46
N GLY A 177 31.89 -2.71 4.34
CA GLY A 177 30.88 -2.34 3.37
C GLY A 177 31.36 -2.47 1.92
N MET A 178 32.59 -2.03 1.59
CA MET A 178 33.13 -2.19 0.24
C MET A 178 33.41 -3.66 -0.11
N ILE A 179 33.94 -4.45 0.81
CA ILE A 179 34.20 -5.88 0.58
C ILE A 179 32.88 -6.63 0.32
N SER A 180 31.90 -6.45 1.21
CA SER A 180 30.56 -7.03 1.08
C SER A 180 29.87 -6.61 -0.23
N THR A 181 29.89 -5.32 -0.56
CA THR A 181 29.29 -4.79 -1.80
C THR A 181 29.98 -5.33 -3.05
N THR A 182 31.31 -5.45 -3.05
CA THR A 182 32.06 -6.00 -4.20
C THR A 182 31.71 -7.46 -4.45
N VAL A 183 31.65 -8.28 -3.40
CA VAL A 183 31.26 -9.69 -3.50
C VAL A 183 29.80 -9.84 -3.93
N LEU A 184 28.89 -9.03 -3.38
CA LEU A 184 27.49 -8.97 -3.81
C LEU A 184 27.36 -8.64 -5.31
N LEU A 185 28.07 -7.63 -5.81
CA LEU A 185 28.04 -7.25 -7.21
C LEU A 185 28.58 -8.36 -8.14
N ILE A 186 29.68 -9.02 -7.76
CA ILE A 186 30.24 -10.15 -8.52
C ILE A 186 29.23 -11.30 -8.60
N LEU A 187 28.62 -11.68 -7.47
CA LEU A 187 27.61 -12.74 -7.43
C LEU A 187 26.34 -12.37 -8.20
N LEU A 188 25.87 -11.13 -8.12
CA LEU A 188 24.74 -10.65 -8.93
C LEU A 188 25.04 -10.73 -10.43
N LEU A 189 26.24 -10.34 -10.88
CA LEU A 189 26.65 -10.46 -12.29
C LEU A 189 26.72 -11.92 -12.75
N ILE A 190 27.11 -12.86 -11.88
CA ILE A 190 27.06 -14.30 -12.15
C ILE A 190 25.60 -14.77 -12.32
N GLY A 191 24.69 -14.42 -11.39
CA GLY A 191 23.27 -14.78 -11.46
C GLY A 191 22.59 -14.23 -12.72
N VAL A 192 22.86 -12.97 -13.06
CA VAL A 192 22.39 -12.33 -14.30
C VAL A 192 22.95 -13.04 -15.54
N SER A 193 24.22 -13.48 -15.51
CA SER A 193 24.83 -14.26 -16.60
C SER A 193 24.18 -15.64 -16.77
N ILE A 194 23.77 -16.31 -15.68
CA ILE A 194 23.03 -17.59 -15.73
C ILE A 194 21.69 -17.40 -16.45
N VAL A 195 20.89 -16.39 -16.06
CA VAL A 195 19.62 -16.07 -16.75
C VAL A 195 19.87 -15.70 -18.22
N GLY A 196 20.92 -14.93 -18.50
CA GLY A 196 21.36 -14.63 -19.86
C GLY A 196 21.71 -15.85 -20.71
N ARG A 197 22.32 -16.89 -20.12
CA ARG A 197 22.60 -18.18 -20.79
C ARG A 197 21.30 -18.94 -21.08
N ILE A 198 20.33 -18.93 -20.17
CA ILE A 198 18.99 -19.53 -20.38
C ILE A 198 18.27 -18.86 -21.57
N ILE A 199 18.28 -17.52 -21.62
CA ILE A 199 17.68 -16.74 -22.71
C ILE A 199 18.42 -17.02 -24.03
N ARG A 200 19.76 -16.98 -24.05
CA ARG A 200 20.58 -17.26 -25.25
C ARG A 200 20.37 -18.69 -25.77
N SER A 201 20.21 -19.68 -24.88
CA SER A 201 19.87 -21.05 -25.24
C SER A 201 18.50 -21.15 -25.94
N LYS A 202 17.48 -20.48 -25.41
CA LYS A 202 16.16 -20.42 -26.07
C LYS A 202 16.19 -19.66 -27.39
N ALA A 203 16.98 -18.60 -27.50
CA ALA A 203 17.21 -17.88 -28.75
C ALA A 203 17.96 -18.74 -29.79
N ALA A 204 18.92 -19.58 -29.38
CA ALA A 204 19.59 -20.51 -30.30
C ALA A 204 18.58 -21.45 -30.97
N THR A 205 17.65 -22.03 -30.20
CA THR A 205 16.60 -22.94 -30.71
C THR A 205 15.46 -22.27 -31.50
N ALA A 206 15.38 -20.94 -31.54
CA ALA A 206 14.31 -20.24 -32.24
C ALA A 206 14.65 -19.99 -33.73
N GLY A 207 13.68 -20.21 -34.61
CA GLY A 207 13.81 -19.95 -36.05
C GLY A 207 13.89 -18.45 -36.38
N PRO A 208 14.51 -18.05 -37.50
CA PRO A 208 14.63 -16.64 -37.91
C PRO A 208 13.25 -16.02 -38.16
N ALA A 209 13.12 -14.73 -37.85
CA ALA A 209 11.96 -13.95 -38.25
C ALA A 209 12.09 -13.59 -39.75
N PRO A 210 11.15 -13.97 -40.62
CA PRO A 210 11.27 -13.78 -42.07
C PRO A 210 10.98 -12.35 -42.55
N GLU A 211 10.68 -11.43 -41.63
CA GLU A 211 10.11 -10.12 -41.93
C GLU A 211 11.17 -9.00 -41.95
N ASN A 212 11.00 -8.07 -42.89
CA ASN A 212 11.67 -6.77 -42.85
C ASN A 212 11.28 -5.98 -41.58
N TYR A 213 12.09 -4.99 -41.20
CA TYR A 213 11.94 -4.29 -39.91
C TYR A 213 10.53 -3.71 -39.68
N GLN A 214 9.90 -3.11 -40.70
CA GLN A 214 8.52 -2.62 -40.58
C GLN A 214 7.53 -3.75 -40.28
N GLY A 215 7.64 -4.90 -40.95
CA GLY A 215 6.82 -6.08 -40.68
C GLY A 215 6.94 -6.56 -39.24
N ILE A 216 8.17 -6.63 -38.72
CA ILE A 216 8.43 -6.99 -37.31
C ILE A 216 7.74 -6.01 -36.34
N VAL A 217 7.76 -4.70 -36.63
CA VAL A 217 7.05 -3.70 -35.81
C VAL A 217 5.53 -3.89 -35.89
N THR A 218 4.97 -4.03 -37.10
CA THR A 218 3.53 -4.27 -37.29
C THR A 218 3.07 -5.56 -36.60
N ARG A 219 3.83 -6.66 -36.74
CA ARG A 219 3.53 -7.94 -36.11
C ARG A 219 3.65 -7.87 -34.59
N TRP A 220 4.61 -7.12 -34.06
CA TRP A 220 4.74 -6.91 -32.62
C TRP A 220 3.58 -6.08 -32.04
N ASP A 221 3.11 -5.07 -32.77
CA ASP A 221 1.93 -4.30 -32.38
C ASP A 221 0.65 -5.16 -32.43
N LEU A 222 0.47 -5.96 -33.49
CA LEU A 222 -0.58 -6.97 -33.58
C LEU A 222 -0.51 -8.02 -32.45
N MET A 223 0.69 -8.35 -31.93
CA MET A 223 0.86 -9.23 -30.75
C MET A 223 0.52 -8.57 -29.40
N ARG A 224 0.20 -7.27 -29.39
CA ARG A 224 -0.30 -6.53 -28.22
C ARG A 224 -1.82 -6.36 -28.25
N VAL A 225 -2.42 -6.34 -29.44
CA VAL A 225 -3.88 -6.41 -29.58
C VAL A 225 -4.37 -7.76 -29.03
N PRO A 226 -5.33 -7.80 -28.09
CA PRO A 226 -5.92 -9.06 -27.65
C PRO A 226 -6.62 -9.75 -28.81
N ALA A 227 -6.40 -11.06 -28.96
CA ALA A 227 -7.13 -11.88 -29.93
C ALA A 227 -8.65 -11.89 -29.68
N ASP A 228 -9.06 -11.66 -28.43
CA ASP A 228 -10.45 -11.40 -28.05
C ASP A 228 -10.52 -10.05 -27.29
N GLN A 229 -11.00 -9.03 -27.99
CA GLN A 229 -11.18 -7.68 -27.44
C GLN A 229 -12.37 -7.60 -26.47
N THR A 230 -13.39 -8.46 -26.65
CA THR A 230 -14.55 -8.54 -25.75
C THR A 230 -14.11 -9.11 -24.41
N LEU A 231 -13.33 -10.20 -24.41
CA LEU A 231 -12.75 -10.77 -23.20
C LEU A 231 -11.84 -9.78 -22.47
N MET A 232 -11.02 -8.99 -23.19
CA MET A 232 -10.24 -7.91 -22.57
C MET A 232 -11.15 -6.88 -21.89
N LEU A 233 -12.18 -6.40 -22.58
CA LEU A 233 -13.10 -5.41 -22.02
C LEU A 233 -13.82 -5.96 -20.79
N THR A 234 -14.41 -7.16 -20.87
CA THR A 234 -15.07 -7.82 -19.74
C THR A 234 -14.11 -8.06 -18.57
N ALA A 235 -12.85 -8.45 -18.83
CA ALA A 235 -11.84 -8.62 -17.78
C ALA A 235 -11.46 -7.28 -17.12
N MET A 236 -11.29 -6.20 -17.89
CA MET A 236 -11.00 -4.87 -17.34
C MET A 236 -12.18 -4.30 -16.56
N THR A 237 -13.41 -4.43 -17.05
CA THR A 237 -14.62 -4.02 -16.32
C THR A 237 -14.80 -4.86 -15.04
N GLY A 238 -14.62 -6.17 -15.11
CA GLY A 238 -14.68 -7.06 -13.95
C GLY A 238 -13.63 -6.74 -12.89
N ALA A 239 -12.38 -6.48 -13.31
CA ALA A 239 -11.32 -6.02 -12.42
C ALA A 239 -11.63 -4.65 -11.80
N GLY A 240 -12.18 -3.70 -12.58
CA GLY A 240 -12.62 -2.40 -12.09
C GLY A 240 -13.76 -2.49 -11.06
N VAL A 241 -14.74 -3.37 -11.28
CA VAL A 241 -15.80 -3.67 -10.31
C VAL A 241 -15.22 -4.31 -9.05
N ALA A 242 -14.34 -5.30 -9.17
CA ALA A 242 -13.70 -5.95 -8.04
C ALA A 242 -12.84 -4.97 -7.21
N LEU A 243 -12.06 -4.11 -7.86
CA LEU A 243 -11.27 -3.06 -7.21
C LEU A 243 -12.16 -1.99 -6.54
N SER A 244 -13.30 -1.65 -7.14
CA SER A 244 -14.28 -0.75 -6.54
C SER A 244 -14.92 -1.37 -5.29
N LEU A 245 -15.36 -2.63 -5.36
CA LEU A 245 -15.90 -3.37 -4.21
C LEU A 245 -14.86 -3.52 -3.09
N LEU A 246 -13.60 -3.84 -3.44
CA LEU A 246 -12.50 -3.85 -2.49
C LEU A 246 -12.32 -2.47 -1.85
N PHE A 247 -12.20 -1.40 -2.63
CA PHE A 247 -12.09 -0.03 -2.13
C PHE A 247 -13.24 0.32 -1.15
N TRP A 248 -14.49 0.04 -1.49
CA TRP A 248 -15.64 0.30 -0.60
C TRP A 248 -15.66 -0.58 0.66
N SER A 249 -15.11 -1.81 0.61
CA SER A 249 -14.97 -2.69 1.78
C SER A 249 -13.75 -2.36 2.66
N VAL A 250 -12.75 -1.69 2.11
CA VAL A 250 -11.45 -1.38 2.74
C VAL A 250 -11.39 0.07 3.25
N LEU A 251 -12.27 0.96 2.76
CA LEU A 251 -12.44 2.29 3.31
C LEU A 251 -12.60 2.20 4.84
N PRO A 252 -11.64 2.74 5.62
CA PRO A 252 -11.75 2.71 7.07
C PRO A 252 -13.00 3.49 7.50
N VAL A 253 -13.61 3.09 8.61
CA VAL A 253 -14.85 3.68 9.16
C VAL A 253 -14.57 5.11 9.64
N THR A 254 -14.53 6.01 8.65
CA THR A 254 -14.19 7.43 8.73
C THR A 254 -15.42 8.32 8.56
N THR A 255 -16.59 7.70 8.33
CA THR A 255 -17.82 8.15 8.99
C THR A 255 -17.52 8.21 10.50
N PRO A 256 -17.51 9.40 11.12
CA PRO A 256 -16.92 9.57 12.44
C PRO A 256 -17.74 8.81 13.49
N HIS A 257 -17.20 7.67 13.93
CA HIS A 257 -17.72 6.96 15.08
C HIS A 257 -17.66 7.92 16.27
N PRO A 258 -18.79 8.28 16.93
CA PRO A 258 -18.74 9.21 18.03
C PRO A 258 -17.86 8.61 19.14
N HIS A 259 -16.80 9.32 19.52
CA HIS A 259 -15.99 8.98 20.68
C HIS A 259 -16.93 8.83 21.89
N GLU A 260 -16.63 7.91 22.80
CA GLU A 260 -17.52 7.66 23.96
C GLU A 260 -17.75 8.92 24.80
N CYS A 261 -16.73 9.78 24.91
CA CYS A 261 -16.78 11.10 25.53
C CYS A 261 -17.78 12.09 24.89
N CYS A 262 -18.17 11.85 23.63
CA CYS A 262 -18.99 12.73 22.79
C CYS A 262 -20.19 11.97 22.19
N LYS A 263 -20.74 11.00 22.94
CA LYS A 263 -22.01 10.37 22.61
C LYS A 263 -23.10 11.47 22.65
N LYS A 264 -23.56 11.90 21.47
CA LYS A 264 -24.69 12.85 21.38
C LYS A 264 -25.86 12.26 22.17
N GLU A 265 -26.47 13.07 23.04
CA GLU A 265 -27.72 12.66 23.68
C GLU A 265 -28.73 12.25 22.61
N GLU A 266 -29.42 11.14 22.83
CA GLU A 266 -30.56 10.74 22.01
C GLU A 266 -31.72 11.70 22.29
N VAL A 267 -31.69 12.86 21.63
CA VAL A 267 -32.81 13.78 21.54
C VAL A 267 -33.93 13.03 20.82
N LYS A 268 -34.75 12.32 21.61
CA LYS A 268 -35.91 11.57 21.14
C LYS A 268 -36.70 12.47 20.20
N ALA A 269 -36.75 12.08 18.92
CA ALA A 269 -37.45 12.83 17.90
C ALA A 269 -38.86 13.13 18.43
N ARG A 270 -39.25 14.42 18.43
CA ARG A 270 -40.57 14.84 18.95
C ARG A 270 -41.62 13.98 18.24
N PRO A 271 -42.48 13.25 18.98
CA PRO A 271 -43.40 12.30 18.37
C PRO A 271 -44.25 13.02 17.33
N ALA A 272 -44.41 12.41 16.16
CA ALA A 272 -45.04 13.04 15.00
C ALA A 272 -46.41 13.63 15.40
N ILE A 273 -46.52 14.96 15.29
CA ILE A 273 -47.71 15.69 15.71
C ILE A 273 -48.87 15.27 14.81
N ARG A 274 -49.78 14.46 15.35
CA ARG A 274 -51.02 14.06 14.68
C ARG A 274 -51.98 15.25 14.69
N PRO A 275 -52.22 15.97 13.57
CA PRO A 275 -52.89 17.27 13.61
C PRO A 275 -54.31 17.20 14.19
N LEU A 276 -55.01 16.09 13.93
CA LEU A 276 -56.35 15.81 14.45
C LEU A 276 -56.36 15.59 15.98
N GLU A 277 -55.28 15.07 16.58
CA GLU A 277 -55.20 14.87 18.03
C GLU A 277 -54.80 16.14 18.78
N SER A 278 -54.10 17.08 18.14
CA SER A 278 -53.92 18.44 18.66
C SER A 278 -55.22 19.23 18.57
N LEU A 279 -55.87 19.29 17.39
CA LEU A 279 -57.12 20.03 17.20
C LEU A 279 -58.22 19.59 18.18
N ASN A 280 -58.41 18.28 18.39
CA ASN A 280 -59.37 17.75 19.38
C ASN A 280 -59.01 18.04 20.85
N LYS A 281 -57.77 18.44 21.16
CA LYS A 281 -57.37 18.90 22.50
C LYS A 281 -57.57 20.40 22.63
N ASP A 282 -57.18 21.16 21.61
CA ASP A 282 -57.31 22.61 21.58
C ASP A 282 -58.78 23.04 21.61
N GLU A 283 -59.66 22.35 20.86
CA GLU A 283 -61.12 22.55 20.92
C GLU A 283 -61.71 22.28 22.31
N LYS A 284 -61.25 21.24 23.01
CA LYS A 284 -61.66 20.94 24.38
C LYS A 284 -61.13 21.94 25.40
N LEU A 285 -59.92 22.46 25.20
CA LEU A 285 -59.36 23.54 26.02
C LEU A 285 -60.12 24.84 25.82
N ILE A 286 -60.50 25.18 24.57
CA ILE A 286 -61.35 26.33 24.26
C ILE A 286 -62.71 26.19 24.97
N ALA A 287 -63.35 25.01 24.90
CA ALA A 287 -64.63 24.76 25.57
C ALA A 287 -64.54 24.82 27.12
N GLN A 288 -63.38 24.48 27.71
CA GLN A 288 -63.14 24.68 29.14
C GLN A 288 -62.89 26.15 29.50
N LEU A 289 -62.16 26.88 28.64
CA LEU A 289 -61.86 28.30 28.83
C LEU A 289 -63.11 29.18 28.69
N THR A 290 -64.01 28.89 27.75
CA THR A 290 -65.31 29.61 27.65
C THR A 290 -66.18 29.35 28.88
N ALA A 291 -66.27 28.10 29.35
CA ALA A 291 -67.00 27.77 30.58
C ALA A 291 -66.41 28.46 31.84
N GLN A 292 -65.09 28.66 31.89
CA GLN A 292 -64.43 29.43 32.95
C GLN A 292 -64.67 30.95 32.82
N LEU A 293 -64.73 31.49 31.60
CA LEU A 293 -65.09 32.89 31.36
C LEU A 293 -66.55 33.17 31.75
N ASP A 294 -67.50 32.32 31.35
CA ASP A 294 -68.91 32.40 31.77
C ASP A 294 -69.08 32.39 33.30
N ALA A 295 -68.25 31.61 34.00
CA ALA A 295 -68.24 31.56 35.46
C ALA A 295 -67.62 32.83 36.08
N LEU A 296 -66.55 33.36 35.50
CA LEU A 296 -65.89 34.59 35.93
C LEU A 296 -66.75 35.84 35.66
N GLU A 297 -67.49 35.91 34.56
CA GLU A 297 -68.42 37.03 34.30
C GLU A 297 -69.57 37.03 35.30
N LYS A 298 -70.11 35.85 35.66
CA LYS A 298 -71.13 35.72 36.71
C LYS A 298 -70.59 36.16 38.07
N GLN A 299 -69.42 35.65 38.49
CA GLN A 299 -68.76 36.11 39.72
C GLN A 299 -68.45 37.61 39.70
N LYS A 300 -68.08 38.18 38.55
CA LYS A 300 -67.81 39.61 38.43
C LYS A 300 -69.09 40.44 38.61
N ALA A 301 -70.18 40.05 37.93
CA ALA A 301 -71.50 40.69 38.04
C ALA A 301 -72.12 40.58 39.45
N GLU A 302 -71.68 39.62 40.25
CA GLU A 302 -71.95 39.55 41.69
C GLU A 302 -71.01 40.50 42.47
N SER A 303 -69.70 40.44 42.23
CA SER A 303 -68.68 41.16 43.02
C SER A 303 -68.62 42.69 42.82
N ASP A 304 -69.03 43.21 41.65
CA ASP A 304 -69.05 44.66 41.38
C ASP A 304 -70.15 45.40 42.19
N LYS A 305 -70.97 44.67 42.98
CA LYS A 305 -71.95 45.25 43.91
C LYS A 305 -71.36 45.70 45.25
N ASP A 306 -70.19 45.18 45.66
CA ASP A 306 -69.70 45.30 47.06
C ASP A 306 -68.57 46.32 47.31
N LYS A 307 -67.82 46.76 46.29
CA LYS A 307 -66.51 47.43 46.48
C LYS A 307 -66.54 48.96 46.63
N THR A 308 -67.36 49.50 47.53
CA THR A 308 -67.58 50.96 47.63
C THR A 308 -67.34 51.57 49.04
N LYS A 309 -66.14 51.42 49.64
CA LYS A 309 -65.64 52.20 50.82
C LYS A 309 -64.14 51.98 51.17
N GLY A 310 -63.37 53.06 51.42
CA GLY A 310 -62.16 53.11 52.29
C GLY A 310 -60.75 53.34 51.67
N LYS A 311 -60.01 54.42 52.07
CA LYS A 311 -58.55 54.67 51.78
C LYS A 311 -57.93 55.86 52.57
N GLN A 312 -56.56 55.94 52.69
CA GLN A 312 -55.64 56.93 53.36
C GLN A 312 -55.05 56.44 54.74
N LYS A 313 -53.92 56.90 55.35
CA LYS A 313 -52.71 57.77 55.08
C LYS A 313 -51.66 57.57 56.23
N ALA A 314 -50.52 58.29 56.35
CA ALA A 314 -49.22 58.13 55.65
C ALA A 314 -48.02 58.92 56.32
N SER A 315 -46.85 58.28 56.44
CA SER A 315 -45.43 58.79 56.41
C SER A 315 -44.81 59.80 57.43
N LYS A 316 -43.51 59.62 57.77
CA LYS A 316 -42.50 60.69 58.01
C LYS A 316 -40.99 60.25 58.08
N GLU A 317 -40.06 61.20 58.03
CA GLU A 317 -38.57 61.11 57.79
C GLU A 317 -37.71 61.55 59.05
N THR A 318 -36.36 61.73 59.12
CA THR A 318 -35.21 61.92 58.17
C THR A 318 -33.84 61.40 58.76
N ALA A 319 -32.64 61.91 58.38
CA ALA A 319 -31.31 61.25 58.63
C ALA A 319 -30.02 62.13 58.79
N SER A 320 -28.98 61.57 59.46
CA SER A 320 -27.49 61.72 59.27
C SER A 320 -26.78 63.09 59.53
N PRO A 321 -25.40 63.25 59.52
CA PRO A 321 -24.23 62.33 59.69
C PRO A 321 -23.06 62.87 60.61
N ILE A 322 -21.87 62.20 60.64
CA ILE A 322 -20.43 62.72 60.66
C ILE A 322 -19.41 61.89 61.53
N GLN A 323 -18.11 62.01 61.21
CA GLN A 323 -16.96 61.13 61.53
C GLN A 323 -16.05 61.60 62.70
N LYS A 324 -15.24 60.70 63.30
CA LYS A 324 -13.75 60.65 63.08
C LYS A 324 -13.01 59.44 63.71
N LYS A 325 -11.69 59.38 63.43
CA LYS A 325 -10.72 58.27 63.57
C LYS A 325 -9.97 58.25 64.93
N PRO A 326 -9.21 57.20 65.26
CA PRO A 326 -7.77 57.18 64.91
C PRO A 326 -7.38 56.38 63.65
#